data_AF-A0A933NBY9-F1
#
_entry.id   AF-A0A933NBY9-F1
#
_cell.length_a   1.000
_cell.length_b   1.000
_cell.length_c   1.000
_cell.angle_alpha   90.00
_cell.angle_beta   90.00
_cell.angle_gamma   90.00
#
_symmetry.space_group_name_H-M   'P 1'
#
loop_
_entity.id
_entity.type
_entity.pdbx_description
1 polymer ?
#
loop_
_entity_poly.entity_id
_entity_poly.type
_entity_poly.pdbx_seq_one_letter_code
_entity_poly.pdbx_strand_id
1 'polypeptide(L)'
;MKLDTHLHELLTAFRSHVDEFAFVDPSRVMFVAGAARLRSKASIRPLTFGARQLSADGRYSKPLIHRRGIAMLYEICLRPAFFLRANGRDRLELLVHELLHVSHEFDGTLDRNRRHSRLPQNEFAELARPIADEVTRSAPRSIEFLSHRGEARLAAWLHRPPSLILEGARASRTVREYDENDMYEAIVEMS
;
A
#
# COMPACT_ATOMS: atom_id res chain seq x y z
N MET A 1 10.53 -7.56 -14.88
CA MET A 1 9.29 -8.16 -14.33
C MET A 1 8.24 -7.08 -14.06
N LYS A 2 6.93 -7.30 -14.28
CA LYS A 2 5.86 -6.35 -13.88
C LYS A 2 5.40 -6.67 -12.46
N LEU A 3 5.74 -5.83 -11.47
CA LEU A 3 5.46 -6.08 -10.05
C LEU A 3 3.99 -5.99 -9.68
N ASP A 4 3.24 -5.13 -10.38
CA ASP A 4 1.83 -4.88 -10.05
C ASP A 4 0.99 -6.15 -9.98
N THR A 5 1.11 -7.00 -11.01
CA THR A 5 0.37 -8.27 -11.10
C THR A 5 0.72 -9.18 -9.93
N HIS A 6 2.01 -9.39 -9.66
CA HIS A 6 2.47 -10.27 -8.60
C HIS A 6 2.11 -9.76 -7.19
N LEU A 7 2.11 -8.44 -6.98
CA LEU A 7 1.66 -7.85 -5.72
C LEU A 7 0.15 -8.07 -5.49
N HIS A 8 -0.68 -7.98 -6.53
CA HIS A 8 -2.11 -8.28 -6.41
C HIS A 8 -2.39 -9.78 -6.25
N GLU A 9 -1.61 -10.65 -6.91
CA GLU A 9 -1.64 -12.10 -6.68
C GLU A 9 -1.28 -12.43 -5.21
N LEU A 10 -0.27 -11.76 -4.65
CA LEU A 10 0.09 -11.90 -3.24
C LEU A 10 -1.03 -11.42 -2.31
N LEU A 11 -1.65 -10.27 -2.56
CA LEU A 11 -2.81 -9.83 -1.76
C LEU A 11 -3.98 -10.82 -1.85
N THR A 12 -4.19 -11.43 -3.03
CA THR A 12 -5.22 -12.45 -3.22
C THR A 12 -4.90 -13.71 -2.40
N ALA A 13 -3.62 -14.10 -2.34
CA ALA A 13 -3.16 -15.20 -1.50
C ALA A 13 -3.31 -14.88 0.00
N PHE A 14 -2.95 -13.67 0.44
CA PHE A 14 -3.21 -13.22 1.81
C PHE A 14 -4.68 -13.35 2.19
N ARG A 15 -5.58 -12.82 1.35
CA ARG A 15 -7.03 -12.92 1.57
C ARG A 15 -7.52 -14.37 1.66
N SER A 16 -6.97 -15.27 0.86
CA SER A 16 -7.47 -16.64 0.71
C SER A 16 -6.88 -17.62 1.73
N HIS A 17 -5.72 -17.30 2.31
CA HIS A 17 -4.96 -18.23 3.13
C HIS A 17 -4.55 -17.68 4.50
N VAL A 18 -4.88 -16.44 4.82
CA VAL A 18 -4.58 -15.82 6.12
C VAL A 18 -5.84 -15.16 6.63
N ASP A 19 -6.41 -15.70 7.71
CA ASP A 19 -7.64 -15.19 8.31
C ASP A 19 -7.53 -13.71 8.69
N GLU A 20 -6.36 -13.29 9.17
CA GLU A 20 -6.03 -11.89 9.49
C GLU A 20 -6.23 -10.93 8.31
N PHE A 21 -6.22 -11.41 7.06
CA PHE A 21 -6.38 -10.57 5.87
C PHE A 21 -7.59 -10.96 5.01
N ALA A 22 -8.49 -11.82 5.49
CA ALA A 22 -9.68 -12.25 4.75
C ALA A 22 -10.61 -11.08 4.35
N PHE A 23 -10.59 -9.98 5.10
CA PHE A 23 -11.38 -8.77 4.83
C PHE A 23 -10.79 -7.87 3.73
N VAL A 24 -9.53 -8.08 3.33
CA VAL A 24 -8.85 -7.22 2.36
C VAL A 24 -9.38 -7.51 0.96
N ASP A 25 -9.82 -6.47 0.25
CA ASP A 25 -10.08 -6.54 -1.19
C ASP A 25 -8.85 -6.06 -1.98
N PRO A 26 -8.11 -6.96 -2.64
CA PRO A 26 -6.92 -6.61 -3.42
C PRO A 26 -7.19 -5.55 -4.49
N SER A 27 -8.41 -5.51 -5.06
CA SER A 27 -8.75 -4.59 -6.15
C SER A 27 -8.83 -3.13 -5.72
N ARG A 28 -8.84 -2.86 -4.40
CA ARG A 28 -8.96 -1.53 -3.79
C ARG A 28 -7.65 -1.05 -3.18
N VAL A 29 -6.57 -1.83 -3.31
CA VAL A 29 -5.22 -1.50 -2.84
C VAL A 29 -4.34 -1.25 -4.06
N MET A 30 -3.72 -0.08 -4.13
CA MET A 30 -2.79 0.25 -5.19
C MET A 30 -1.35 0.24 -4.68
N PHE A 31 -0.43 -0.32 -5.46
CA PHE A 31 1.00 -0.25 -5.20
C PHE A 31 1.66 0.78 -6.09
N VAL A 32 2.53 1.61 -5.51
CA VAL A 32 3.33 2.59 -6.26
C VAL A 32 4.78 2.58 -5.81
N ALA A 33 5.69 2.81 -6.75
CA ALA A 33 7.06 3.17 -6.45
C ALA A 33 7.09 4.64 -5.97
N GLY A 34 7.80 4.89 -4.87
CA GLY A 34 7.96 6.23 -4.31
C GLY A 34 9.42 6.62 -4.12
N ALA A 35 9.67 7.92 -4.01
CA ALA A 35 11.00 8.45 -3.72
C ALA A 35 11.53 7.99 -2.35
N ALA A 36 12.86 8.00 -2.22
CA ALA A 36 13.54 7.74 -0.96
C ALA A 36 13.07 8.74 0.13
N ARG A 37 12.78 8.22 1.31
CA ARG A 37 12.42 9.03 2.48
C ARG A 37 13.09 8.44 3.72
N LEU A 38 14.21 9.04 4.10
CA LEU A 38 15.03 8.59 5.23
C LEU A 38 15.29 7.08 5.12
N ARG A 39 14.87 6.31 6.14
CA ARG A 39 15.04 4.86 6.26
C ARG A 39 13.77 4.06 5.96
N SER A 40 12.66 4.71 5.57
CA SER A 40 11.41 4.02 5.29
C SER A 40 11.59 3.12 4.06
N LYS A 41 11.15 1.86 4.19
CA LYS A 41 11.14 0.87 3.10
C LYS A 41 9.80 0.87 2.38
N ALA A 42 8.71 0.99 3.12
CA ALA A 42 7.36 1.15 2.58
C ALA A 42 6.54 2.11 3.47
N SER A 43 5.34 2.45 3.01
CA SER A 43 4.32 3.11 3.81
C SER A 43 2.95 2.89 3.18
N ILE A 44 1.94 2.63 3.99
CA ILE A 44 0.54 2.66 3.58
C ILE A 44 -0.10 4.04 3.82
N ARG A 45 -0.93 4.48 2.86
CA ARG A 45 -1.69 5.73 2.92
C ARG A 45 -3.19 5.44 2.76
N PRO A 46 -4.02 5.83 3.75
CA PRO A 46 -5.47 5.81 3.60
C PRO A 46 -5.94 6.91 2.65
N LEU A 47 -6.80 6.55 1.70
CA LEU A 47 -7.33 7.43 0.65
C LEU A 47 -8.77 7.89 0.93
N THR A 48 -9.35 7.54 2.07
CA THR A 48 -10.67 8.02 2.50
C THR A 48 -10.64 8.39 4.00
N PHE A 49 -11.78 8.87 4.49
CA PHE A 49 -12.12 9.07 5.90
C PHE A 49 -13.27 8.16 6.31
N GLY A 50 -13.08 6.84 6.21
CA GLY A 50 -14.07 5.85 6.64
C GLY A 50 -15.30 5.84 5.76
N ALA A 51 -15.11 5.35 4.54
CA ALA A 51 -16.04 5.40 3.40
C ALA A 51 -16.46 6.82 2.94
N ARG A 52 -16.00 7.88 3.60
CA ARG A 52 -16.28 9.28 3.22
C ARG A 52 -15.06 9.93 2.59
N GLN A 53 -15.29 10.85 1.65
CA GLN A 53 -14.21 11.67 1.10
C GLN A 53 -13.88 12.88 1.97
N LEU A 54 -14.83 13.34 2.79
CA LEU A 54 -14.69 14.50 3.66
C LEU A 54 -14.40 14.08 5.11
N SER A 55 -13.58 14.86 5.80
CA SER A 55 -13.37 14.76 7.23
C SER A 55 -14.65 15.04 8.00
N ALA A 56 -14.73 14.57 9.26
CA ALA A 56 -15.92 14.74 10.10
C ALA A 56 -16.32 16.21 10.32
N ASP A 57 -15.33 17.13 10.34
CA ASP A 57 -15.53 18.58 10.44
C ASP A 57 -15.75 19.28 9.09
N GLY A 58 -15.75 18.52 7.98
CA GLY A 58 -15.93 19.03 6.62
C GLY A 58 -14.80 19.92 6.11
N ARG A 59 -13.70 20.08 6.85
CA ARG A 59 -12.60 21.00 6.49
C ARG A 59 -11.65 20.42 5.45
N TYR A 60 -11.54 19.10 5.39
CA TYR A 60 -10.59 18.43 4.51
C TYR A 60 -11.28 17.35 3.67
N SER A 61 -10.86 17.23 2.42
CA SER A 61 -11.13 16.06 1.59
C SER A 61 -9.87 15.23 1.34
N LYS A 62 -10.07 13.96 1.05
CA LYS A 62 -9.05 13.08 0.46
C LYS A 62 -9.12 13.18 -1.07
N PRO A 63 -7.99 12.94 -1.78
CA PRO A 63 -8.04 12.83 -3.23
C PRO A 63 -8.85 11.59 -3.63
N LEU A 64 -9.72 11.73 -4.63
CA LEU A 64 -10.36 10.59 -5.26
C LEU A 64 -9.40 9.99 -6.28
N ILE A 65 -9.03 8.73 -6.08
CA ILE A 65 -8.09 8.01 -6.93
C ILE A 65 -8.81 6.80 -7.53
N HIS A 66 -8.81 6.73 -8.85
CA HIS A 66 -9.30 5.58 -9.61
C HIS A 66 -8.14 4.82 -10.22
N ARG A 67 -8.30 3.50 -10.32
CA ARG A 67 -7.42 2.64 -11.10
C ARG A 67 -8.25 1.55 -11.73
N ARG A 68 -8.17 1.44 -13.06
CA ARG A 68 -8.98 0.56 -13.90
C ARG A 68 -10.48 0.78 -13.65
N GLY A 69 -10.87 2.04 -13.44
CA GLY A 69 -12.24 2.44 -13.11
C GLY A 69 -12.69 2.10 -11.68
N ILE A 70 -11.83 1.54 -10.84
CA ILE A 70 -12.15 1.18 -9.44
C ILE A 70 -11.61 2.28 -8.52
N ALA A 71 -12.41 2.73 -7.56
CA ALA A 71 -11.95 3.69 -6.55
C ALA A 71 -11.01 2.99 -5.55
N MET A 72 -9.81 3.54 -5.34
CA MET A 72 -8.82 2.99 -4.43
C MET A 72 -9.08 3.45 -2.98
N LEU A 73 -8.87 2.54 -2.03
CA LEU A 73 -8.98 2.83 -0.59
C LEU A 73 -7.61 3.01 0.07
N TYR A 74 -6.62 2.28 -0.41
CA TYR A 74 -5.27 2.27 0.14
C TYR A 74 -4.22 2.39 -0.95
N GLU A 75 -3.17 3.16 -0.66
CA GLU A 75 -1.95 3.20 -1.46
C GLU A 75 -0.79 2.66 -0.62
N ILE A 76 -0.14 1.60 -1.09
CA ILE A 76 1.13 1.11 -0.54
C ILE A 76 2.26 1.65 -1.40
N CYS A 77 3.07 2.53 -0.80
CA CYS A 77 4.19 3.17 -1.45
C CYS A 77 5.49 2.42 -1.12
N LEU A 78 6.05 1.72 -2.10
CA LEU A 78 7.31 0.98 -1.99
C LEU A 78 8.49 1.90 -2.35
N ARG A 79 9.50 1.96 -1.47
CA ARG A 79 10.63 2.91 -1.58
C ARG A 79 11.92 2.21 -2.00
N PRO A 80 12.98 2.94 -2.40
CA PRO A 80 14.24 2.35 -2.84
C PRO A 80 14.83 1.34 -1.85
N ALA A 81 14.67 1.54 -0.54
CA ALA A 81 15.17 0.59 0.46
C ALA A 81 14.41 -0.76 0.48
N PHE A 82 13.16 -0.82 0.00
CA PHE A 82 12.45 -2.08 -0.24
C PHE A 82 13.06 -2.85 -1.42
N PHE A 83 13.45 -2.15 -2.49
CA PHE A 83 14.01 -2.79 -3.68
C PHE A 83 15.49 -3.14 -3.53
N LEU A 84 16.30 -2.26 -2.91
CA LEU A 84 17.76 -2.36 -2.93
C LEU A 84 18.39 -2.97 -1.67
N ARG A 85 17.62 -3.13 -0.57
CA ARG A 85 18.20 -3.50 0.73
C ARG A 85 17.45 -4.60 1.48
N ALA A 86 16.23 -4.93 1.05
CA ALA A 86 15.44 -5.97 1.66
C ALA A 86 15.58 -7.24 0.83
N ASN A 87 15.84 -8.39 1.48
CA ASN A 87 15.75 -9.69 0.83
C ASN A 87 14.27 -10.09 0.63
N GLY A 88 14.00 -11.22 -0.05
CA GLY A 88 12.62 -11.67 -0.30
C GLY A 88 11.78 -11.84 0.96
N ARG A 89 12.37 -12.34 2.05
CA ARG A 89 11.69 -12.47 3.34
C ARG A 89 11.41 -11.11 3.98
N ASP A 90 12.39 -10.22 4.01
CA ASP A 90 12.21 -8.86 4.53
C ASP A 90 11.11 -8.12 3.76
N ARG A 91 11.05 -8.28 2.43
CA ARG A 91 10.01 -7.69 1.57
C ARG A 91 8.64 -8.24 1.94
N LEU A 92 8.51 -9.54 2.19
CA LEU A 92 7.26 -10.16 2.63
C LEU A 92 6.80 -9.59 3.98
N GLU A 93 7.70 -9.60 4.98
CA GLU A 93 7.38 -9.07 6.32
C GLU A 93 6.99 -7.59 6.27
N LEU A 94 7.63 -6.79 5.41
CA LEU A 94 7.26 -5.40 5.21
C LEU A 94 5.86 -5.24 4.58
N LEU A 95 5.51 -6.06 3.60
CA LEU A 95 4.17 -6.01 3.00
C LEU A 95 3.09 -6.41 4.01
N VAL A 96 3.34 -7.45 4.80
CA VAL A 96 2.47 -7.85 5.92
C VAL A 96 2.35 -6.72 6.92
N HIS A 97 3.47 -6.09 7.31
CA HIS A 97 3.49 -4.94 8.21
C HIS A 97 2.60 -3.80 7.71
N GLU A 98 2.74 -3.40 6.44
CA GLU A 98 1.91 -2.33 5.87
C GLU A 98 0.42 -2.70 5.85
N LEU A 99 0.08 -3.96 5.60
CA LEU A 99 -1.32 -4.43 5.62
C LEU A 99 -1.90 -4.53 7.02
N LEU A 100 -1.09 -4.85 8.04
CA LEU A 100 -1.56 -4.88 9.43
C LEU A 100 -2.07 -3.50 9.88
N HIS A 101 -1.63 -2.39 9.28
CA HIS A 101 -2.17 -1.05 9.57
C HIS A 101 -3.59 -0.84 9.01
N VAL A 102 -4.07 -1.65 8.08
CA VAL A 102 -5.38 -1.51 7.44
C VAL A 102 -6.49 -1.77 8.47
N SER A 103 -7.53 -0.94 8.47
CA SER A 103 -8.73 -1.19 9.29
C SER A 103 -9.42 -2.49 8.85
N HIS A 104 -9.83 -3.32 9.82
CA HIS A 104 -10.62 -4.54 9.58
C HIS A 104 -11.97 -4.27 8.90
N GLU A 105 -12.52 -3.06 9.04
CA GLU A 105 -13.73 -2.62 8.30
C GLU A 105 -13.47 -2.37 6.81
N PHE A 106 -12.20 -2.30 6.41
CA PHE A 106 -11.74 -2.04 5.05
C PHE A 106 -12.39 -0.81 4.40
N ASP A 107 -12.54 0.26 5.19
CA ASP A 107 -13.27 1.48 4.85
C ASP A 107 -12.35 2.59 4.30
N GLY A 108 -11.07 2.29 4.08
CA GLY A 108 -10.03 3.23 3.71
C GLY A 108 -9.44 4.01 4.89
N THR A 109 -9.64 3.55 6.13
CA THR A 109 -8.92 4.05 7.32
C THR A 109 -7.85 3.07 7.81
N LEU A 110 -6.99 3.55 8.72
CA LEU A 110 -6.00 2.71 9.41
C LEU A 110 -6.52 2.29 10.79
N ASP A 111 -6.25 1.05 11.18
CA ASP A 111 -6.51 0.54 12.52
C ASP A 111 -5.82 1.45 13.56
N ARG A 112 -6.62 1.92 14.53
CA ARG A 112 -6.16 2.86 15.56
C ARG A 112 -5.18 2.21 16.53
N ASN A 113 -5.35 0.92 16.82
CA ASN A 113 -4.54 0.15 17.76
C ASN A 113 -3.21 -0.29 17.16
N ARG A 114 -3.16 -0.41 15.83
CA ARG A 114 -1.96 -0.78 15.10
C ARG A 114 -1.19 0.44 14.60
N ARG A 115 -1.39 1.63 15.15
CA ARG A 115 -0.51 2.77 14.83
C ARG A 115 0.79 2.66 15.58
N HIS A 116 1.90 3.13 15.01
CA HIS A 116 3.19 3.15 15.72
C HIS A 116 3.23 4.00 17.00
N SER A 117 2.26 4.89 17.21
CA SER A 117 2.06 5.59 18.48
C SER A 117 1.50 4.70 19.60
N ARG A 118 0.98 3.52 19.27
CA ARG A 118 0.37 2.55 20.20
C ARG A 118 1.06 1.18 20.17
N LEU A 119 1.50 0.76 18.98
CA LEU A 119 2.20 -0.50 18.76
C LEU A 119 3.60 -0.22 18.19
N PRO A 120 4.64 -0.28 19.03
CA PRO A 120 6.03 -0.09 18.63
C PRO A 120 6.48 -1.01 17.48
N GLN A 121 7.54 -0.62 16.79
CA GLN A 121 8.04 -1.30 15.59
C GLN A 121 8.45 -2.77 15.84
N ASN A 122 9.03 -3.06 17.02
CA ASN A 122 9.45 -4.42 17.39
C ASN A 122 8.25 -5.35 17.59
N GLU A 123 7.20 -4.89 18.27
CA GLU A 123 5.97 -5.66 18.47
C GLU A 123 5.25 -5.91 17.14
N PHE A 124 5.31 -4.94 16.23
CA PHE A 124 4.83 -5.13 14.86
C PHE A 124 5.56 -6.26 14.11
N ALA A 125 6.88 -6.33 14.25
CA ALA A 125 7.66 -7.39 13.63
C ALA A 125 7.28 -8.77 14.22
N GLU A 126 6.99 -8.84 15.52
CA GLU A 126 6.51 -10.06 16.18
C GLU A 126 5.13 -10.50 15.68
N LEU A 127 4.25 -9.56 15.32
CA LEU A 127 2.97 -9.88 14.67
C LEU A 127 3.13 -10.28 13.19
N ALA A 128 4.00 -9.59 12.44
CA ALA A 128 4.13 -9.79 11.01
C ALA A 128 4.81 -11.13 10.64
N ARG A 129 5.80 -11.56 11.44
CA ARG A 129 6.56 -12.79 11.20
C ARG A 129 5.71 -14.07 11.08
N PRO A 130 4.83 -14.41 12.04
CA PRO A 130 4.03 -15.63 11.94
C PRO A 130 3.09 -15.63 10.73
N ILE A 131 2.56 -14.47 10.35
CA ILE A 131 1.72 -14.33 9.15
C ILE A 131 2.55 -14.54 7.88
N ALA A 132 3.75 -13.96 7.82
CA ALA A 132 4.66 -14.18 6.70
C ALA A 132 5.06 -15.68 6.60
N ASP A 133 5.22 -16.38 7.72
CA ASP A 133 5.49 -17.83 7.77
C ASP A 133 4.30 -18.66 7.29
N GLU A 134 3.09 -18.26 7.64
CA GLU A 134 1.85 -18.88 7.16
C GLU A 134 1.76 -18.79 5.64
N VAL A 135 1.94 -17.60 5.06
CA VAL A 135 1.84 -17.38 3.60
C VAL A 135 2.95 -18.12 2.86
N THR A 136 4.15 -18.15 3.42
CA THR A 136 5.28 -18.92 2.87
C THR A 136 4.93 -20.40 2.74
N ARG A 137 4.15 -20.94 3.67
CA ARG A 137 3.70 -22.35 3.65
C ARG A 137 2.48 -22.58 2.77
N SER A 138 1.47 -21.70 2.84
CA SER A 138 0.17 -21.90 2.20
C SER A 138 0.14 -21.47 0.73
N ALA A 139 0.94 -20.46 0.36
CA ALA A 139 0.99 -19.91 -0.99
C ALA A 139 2.42 -19.58 -1.45
N PRO A 140 3.35 -20.56 -1.47
CA PRO A 140 4.76 -20.31 -1.79
C PRO A 140 4.96 -19.65 -3.17
N ARG A 141 4.14 -20.00 -4.17
CA ARG A 141 4.24 -19.43 -5.52
C ARG A 141 3.94 -17.92 -5.56
N SER A 142 3.06 -17.42 -4.70
CA SER A 142 2.70 -15.99 -4.70
C SER A 142 3.78 -15.10 -4.11
N ILE A 143 4.84 -15.66 -3.51
CA ILE A 143 5.95 -14.91 -2.92
C ILE A 143 7.27 -15.07 -3.67
N GLU A 144 7.36 -15.95 -4.68
CA GLU A 144 8.61 -16.22 -5.42
C GLU A 144 9.23 -14.94 -6.01
N PHE A 145 8.37 -14.06 -6.54
CA PHE A 145 8.79 -12.79 -7.15
C PHE A 145 9.51 -11.85 -6.17
N LEU A 146 9.28 -12.00 -4.86
CA LEU A 146 9.94 -11.17 -3.85
C LEU A 146 11.45 -11.45 -3.80
N SER A 147 11.91 -12.60 -4.28
CA SER A 147 13.33 -12.94 -4.39
C SER A 147 13.94 -12.57 -5.74
N HIS A 148 13.17 -11.97 -6.65
CA HIS A 148 13.66 -11.51 -7.96
C HIS A 148 14.84 -10.57 -7.81
N ARG A 149 15.81 -10.70 -8.73
CA ARG A 149 16.96 -9.81 -8.88
C ARG A 149 17.02 -9.24 -10.29
N GLY A 150 17.32 -7.96 -10.39
CA GLY A 150 17.33 -7.19 -11.64
C GLY A 150 16.10 -6.31 -11.80
N GLU A 151 15.88 -5.89 -13.04
CA GLU A 151 14.87 -4.88 -13.34
C GLU A 151 13.43 -5.37 -13.14
N ALA A 152 12.67 -4.53 -12.47
CA ALA A 152 11.25 -4.64 -12.29
C ALA A 152 10.54 -3.34 -12.65
N ARG A 153 9.24 -3.43 -12.91
CA ARG A 153 8.40 -2.31 -13.32
C ARG A 153 7.23 -2.17 -12.38
N LEU A 154 7.00 -0.96 -11.90
CA LEU A 154 5.89 -0.63 -11.00
C LEU A 154 5.36 0.75 -11.34
N ALA A 155 4.06 0.98 -11.13
CA ALA A 155 3.48 2.30 -11.33
C ALA A 155 4.12 3.32 -10.37
N ALA A 156 4.33 4.55 -10.82
CA ALA A 156 4.75 5.68 -10.01
C ALA A 156 3.91 6.90 -10.38
N TRP A 157 3.78 7.83 -9.45
CA TRP A 157 3.05 9.07 -9.69
C TRP A 157 3.84 10.01 -10.59
N LEU A 158 3.26 10.41 -11.73
CA LEU A 158 3.69 11.58 -12.49
C LEU A 158 3.25 12.85 -11.75
N HIS A 159 1.96 12.89 -11.36
CA HIS A 159 1.36 13.96 -10.57
C HIS A 159 0.86 13.37 -9.26
N ARG A 160 1.67 13.49 -8.19
CA ARG A 160 1.31 12.90 -6.91
C ARG A 160 0.10 13.61 -6.28
N PRO A 161 -0.98 12.89 -5.93
CA PRO A 161 -2.12 13.47 -5.22
C PRO A 161 -1.70 14.01 -3.85
N PRO A 162 -2.24 15.17 -3.41
CA PRO A 162 -2.02 15.65 -2.05
C PRO A 162 -2.58 14.67 -1.02
N SER A 163 -2.06 14.69 0.20
CA SER A 163 -2.56 13.82 1.28
C SER A 163 -3.92 14.26 1.83
N LEU A 164 -4.19 15.56 1.77
CA LEU A 164 -5.39 16.26 2.22
C LEU A 164 -5.61 17.48 1.32
N ILE A 165 -6.86 17.80 1.02
CA ILE A 165 -7.26 18.98 0.27
C ILE A 165 -8.12 19.84 1.19
N LEU A 166 -7.82 21.14 1.31
CA LEU A 166 -8.59 22.06 2.16
C LEU A 166 -9.88 22.48 1.43
N GLU A 167 -11.02 22.22 2.06
CA GLU A 167 -12.32 22.65 1.55
C GLU A 167 -12.47 24.18 1.69
N GLY A 168 -12.69 24.85 0.56
CA GLY A 168 -12.67 26.31 0.44
C GLY A 168 -11.54 26.86 -0.44
N ALA A 169 -10.48 26.09 -0.68
CA ALA A 169 -9.47 26.38 -1.70
C ALA A 169 -9.93 26.00 -3.14
N ARG A 170 -11.24 25.79 -3.33
CA ARG A 170 -11.92 25.25 -4.53
C ARG A 170 -11.74 26.09 -5.81
N ALA A 171 -11.08 27.24 -5.75
CA ALA A 171 -10.67 28.00 -6.93
C ALA A 171 -9.37 27.50 -7.58
N SER A 172 -8.61 26.62 -6.91
CA SER A 172 -7.42 26.00 -7.49
C SER A 172 -7.76 24.61 -8.04
N ARG A 173 -7.16 24.26 -9.18
CA ARG A 173 -7.20 23.00 -9.96
C ARG A 173 -6.94 21.67 -9.21
N THR A 174 -7.03 21.67 -7.88
CA THR A 174 -6.48 20.67 -6.96
C THR A 174 -7.47 19.58 -6.56
N VAL A 175 -8.78 19.78 -6.79
CA VAL A 175 -9.81 18.74 -6.66
C VAL A 175 -10.03 18.10 -8.03
N ARG A 176 -9.01 17.40 -8.54
CA ARG A 176 -9.14 16.54 -9.72
C ARG A 176 -9.17 15.08 -9.24
N GLU A 177 -9.97 14.27 -9.91
CA GLU A 177 -9.88 12.81 -9.81
C GLU A 177 -8.57 12.35 -10.44
N TYR A 178 -7.78 11.60 -9.68
CA TYR A 178 -6.51 11.06 -10.15
C TYR A 178 -6.71 9.66 -10.71
N ASP A 179 -6.07 9.39 -11.83
CA ASP A 179 -6.17 8.11 -12.52
C ASP A 179 -4.82 7.68 -13.13
N GLU A 180 -4.84 6.66 -13.97
CA GLU A 180 -3.63 6.15 -14.63
C GLU A 180 -2.94 7.17 -15.53
N ASN A 181 -3.62 8.22 -16.00
CA ASN A 181 -3.00 9.30 -16.77
C ASN A 181 -2.11 10.20 -15.90
N ASP A 182 -2.28 10.14 -14.58
CA ASP A 182 -1.42 10.83 -13.61
C ASP A 182 -0.26 9.94 -13.14
N MET A 183 -0.07 8.78 -13.77
CA MET A 183 0.96 7.80 -13.44
C MET A 183 1.87 7.51 -14.63
N TYR A 184 3.02 6.90 -14.35
CA TYR A 184 3.91 6.31 -15.36
C TYR A 184 4.46 4.96 -14.86
N GLU A 185 4.95 4.13 -15.77
CA GLU A 185 5.61 2.88 -15.43
C GLU A 185 7.08 3.17 -15.08
N ALA A 186 7.43 3.12 -13.80
CA ALA A 186 8.80 3.29 -13.32
C ALA A 186 9.57 1.97 -13.41
N ILE A 187 10.83 2.05 -13.81
CA ILE A 187 11.79 0.95 -13.72
C ILE A 187 12.48 1.04 -12.35
N VAL A 188 12.46 -0.07 -11.60
CA VAL A 188 13.11 -0.22 -10.30
C VAL A 188 14.05 -1.41 -10.33
N GLU A 189 15.20 -1.29 -9.68
CA GLU A 189 16.17 -2.37 -9.57
C GLU A 189 15.95 -3.14 -8.27
N MET A 190 15.76 -4.45 -8.35
CA MET A 190 15.66 -5.34 -7.19
C MET A 190 17.00 -6.07 -6.99
N SER A 191 17.58 -5.97 -5.79
CA SER A 191 18.86 -6.64 -5.44
C SER A 191 18.70 -7.68 -4.34
#